data_AF-A0A2E8EVP8-F1
#
_entry.id   AF-A0A2E8EVP8-F1
#
_cell.length_a   1.000
_cell.length_b   1.000
_cell.length_c   1.000
_cell.angle_alpha   90.00
_cell.angle_beta   90.00
_cell.angle_gamma   90.00
#
_symmetry.space_group_name_H-M   'P 1'
#
loop_
_entity.id
_entity.type
_entity.pdbx_description
1 polymer ?
#
loop_
_entity_poly.entity_id
_entity_poly.type
_entity_poly.pdbx_seq_one_letter_code
_entity_poly.pdbx_strand_id
1 'polypeptide(L)' 'LRLDNPNVATQGSFSGRATAINENGERNAASRQGVWERKGNIIQFYSLDDVTDGNFYLCITEMNLTTDKLEMKFYSVK' A
#
# COMPACT_ATOMS: atom_id res chain seq x y z
N LEU A 1 -7.55 -17.24 -1.57
CA LEU A 1 -8.15 -16.70 -0.33
C LEU A 1 -9.25 -15.71 -0.72
N ARG A 2 -10.42 -15.77 -0.09
CA ARG A 2 -11.48 -14.77 -0.27
C ARG A 2 -11.06 -13.52 0.52
N LEU A 3 -10.28 -12.65 -0.13
CA LEU A 3 -9.60 -11.51 0.49
C LEU A 3 -10.54 -10.32 0.75
N ASP A 4 -11.69 -10.29 0.08
CA ASP A 4 -12.67 -9.21 0.21
C ASP A 4 -13.58 -9.41 1.41
N ASN A 5 -13.96 -8.29 2.04
CA ASN A 5 -14.89 -8.35 3.15
C ASN A 5 -16.27 -8.81 2.66
N PRO A 6 -16.82 -9.92 3.19
CA PRO A 6 -18.09 -10.46 2.71
C PRO A 6 -19.29 -9.55 3.00
N ASN A 7 -19.17 -8.62 3.95
CA ASN A 7 -20.25 -7.72 4.38
C ASN A 7 -20.23 -6.38 3.63
N VAL A 8 -19.12 -6.02 2.98
CA VAL A 8 -18.95 -4.72 2.33
C VAL A 8 -18.09 -4.90 1.09
N ALA A 9 -18.70 -4.78 -0.09
CA ALA A 9 -18.04 -5.00 -1.38
C ALA A 9 -16.93 -3.99 -1.72
N THR A 10 -16.84 -2.87 -1.01
CA THR A 10 -15.87 -1.80 -1.26
C THR A 10 -14.70 -1.81 -0.29
N GLN A 11 -14.37 -2.96 0.31
CA GLN A 11 -13.19 -3.12 1.14
C GLN A 11 -12.66 -4.55 1.10
N GLY A 12 -11.39 -4.71 1.42
CA GLY A 12 -10.75 -6.01 1.44
C GLY A 12 -9.34 -5.97 1.99
N SER A 13 -8.67 -7.11 1.87
CA SER A 13 -7.27 -7.30 2.23
C SER A 13 -6.43 -7.52 0.99
N PHE A 14 -5.13 -7.23 1.10
CA PHE A 14 -4.18 -7.53 0.03
C PHE A 14 -2.84 -7.96 0.62
N SER A 15 -2.14 -8.78 -0.16
CA SER A 15 -0.77 -9.19 0.09
C SER A 15 0.01 -9.04 -1.21
N GLY A 16 1.20 -8.49 -1.15
CA GLY A 16 2.04 -8.27 -2.31
C GLY A 16 3.48 -7.97 -1.94
N ARG A 17 4.22 -7.49 -2.93
CA ARG A 17 5.62 -7.12 -2.80
C ARG A 17 5.80 -5.69 -3.29
N ALA A 18 6.37 -4.82 -2.46
CA ALA A 18 6.82 -3.51 -2.89
C ALA A 18 8.26 -3.63 -3.42
N THR A 19 8.56 -2.92 -4.51
CA THR A 19 9.91 -2.84 -5.06
C THR A 19 10.23 -1.40 -5.41
N ALA A 20 11.40 -0.93 -5.01
CA ALA A 20 11.90 0.41 -5.31
C ALA A 20 13.31 0.31 -5.87
N ILE A 21 13.67 1.24 -6.75
CA ILE A 21 15.04 1.41 -7.26
C ILE A 21 15.50 2.78 -6.77
N ASN A 22 16.63 2.82 -6.07
CA ASN A 22 17.19 4.09 -5.59
C ASN A 22 17.99 4.81 -6.69
N GLU A 23 18.49 6.00 -6.37
CA GLU A 23 19.27 6.84 -7.31
C GLU A 23 20.57 6.16 -7.80
N ASN A 24 21.10 5.20 -7.03
CA ASN A 24 22.28 4.42 -7.38
C ASN A 24 21.95 3.21 -8.27
N GLY A 25 20.68 2.98 -8.61
CA GLY A 25 20.23 1.82 -9.38
C GLY A 25 20.06 0.54 -8.55
N GLU A 26 20.16 0.62 -7.22
CA GLU A 26 20.01 -0.53 -6.34
C GLU A 26 18.52 -0.83 -6.09
N ARG A 27 18.14 -2.10 -6.23
CA ARG A 27 16.78 -2.56 -6.04
C ARG A 27 16.54 -2.99 -4.59
N ASN A 28 15.60 -2.34 -3.92
CA ASN A 28 15.06 -2.74 -2.64
C ASN A 28 13.69 -3.39 -2.79
N ALA A 29 13.35 -4.32 -1.91
CA ALA A 29 12.03 -4.94 -1.92
C ALA A 29 11.53 -5.24 -0.51
N ALA A 30 10.22 -5.11 -0.31
CA ALA A 30 9.56 -5.37 0.96
C ALA A 30 8.36 -6.28 0.76
N SER A 31 8.07 -7.12 1.75
CA SER A 31 6.73 -7.71 1.85
C SER A 31 5.77 -6.59 2.22
N ARG A 32 4.67 -6.47 1.47
CA ARG A 32 3.64 -5.45 1.70
C ARG A 32 2.32 -6.14 1.90
N GLN A 33 1.75 -5.96 3.08
CA GLN A 33 0.42 -6.48 3.40
C GLN A 33 -0.43 -5.37 4.01
N GLY A 34 -1.73 -5.43 3.74
CA GLY A 34 -2.61 -4.36 4.15
C GLY A 34 -4.09 -4.61 3.88
N VAL A 35 -4.84 -3.55 4.08
CA VAL A 35 -6.28 -3.48 3.80
C VAL A 35 -6.56 -2.29 2.89
N TRP A 36 -7.63 -2.39 2.12
CA TRP A 36 -8.08 -1.33 1.25
C TRP A 36 -9.56 -1.04 1.47
N GLU A 37 -9.96 0.20 1.23
CA GLU A 37 -11.34 0.61 1.10
C GLU A 37 -11.53 1.53 -0.10
N ARG A 38 -12.73 1.56 -0.67
CA ARG A 38 -13.13 2.49 -1.74
C ARG A 38 -14.35 3.30 -1.33
N LYS A 39 -14.24 4.62 -1.48
CA LYS A 39 -15.34 5.57 -1.28
C LYS A 39 -15.48 6.40 -2.55
N GLY A 40 -16.51 6.10 -3.34
CA GLY A 40 -16.71 6.75 -4.64
C GLY A 40 -15.54 6.45 -5.60
N ASN A 41 -14.89 7.52 -6.07
CA ASN A 41 -13.74 7.48 -6.97
C ASN A 41 -12.37 7.43 -6.24
N ILE A 42 -12.36 7.41 -4.90
CA ILE A 42 -11.13 7.32 -4.11
C ILE A 42 -10.96 5.89 -3.57
N ILE A 43 -9.80 5.29 -3.82
CA ILE A 43 -9.34 4.07 -3.15
C ILE A 43 -8.25 4.45 -2.15
N GLN A 44 -8.37 3.98 -0.91
CA GLN A 44 -7.33 4.09 0.11
C GLN A 44 -6.76 2.71 0.42
N PHE A 45 -5.44 2.62 0.51
CA PHE A 45 -4.70 1.45 0.98
C PHE A 45 -3.97 1.81 2.26
N TYR A 46 -4.08 0.93 3.25
CA TYR A 46 -3.34 0.99 4.51
C TYR A 46 -2.45 -0.24 4.60
N SER A 47 -1.14 -0.05 4.66
CA SER A 47 -0.17 -1.14 4.61
C SER A 47 0.98 -0.95 5.57
N LEU A 48 1.49 -2.07 6.05
CA LEU A 48 2.75 -2.16 6.76
C LEU A 48 3.81 -2.77 5.85
N ASP A 49 4.97 -2.13 5.79
CA ASP A 49 6.11 -2.56 5.01
C ASP A 49 7.26 -2.96 5.95
N ASP A 50 7.76 -4.19 5.76
CA ASP A 50 9.00 -4.70 6.35
C ASP A 50 10.09 -4.63 5.27
N VAL A 51 10.71 -3.46 5.15
CA VAL A 51 11.68 -3.16 4.10
C VAL A 51 13.01 -3.82 4.44
N THR A 52 13.70 -4.37 3.43
CA THR A 52 15.00 -5.06 3.60
C THR A 52 16.10 -4.22 4.26
N ASP A 53 15.94 -2.89 4.33
CA ASP A 53 16.86 -1.97 5.01
C ASP A 53 16.66 -1.90 6.53
N GLY A 54 15.69 -2.64 7.09
CA GLY A 54 15.41 -2.73 8.53
C GLY A 54 14.54 -1.61 9.07
N ASN A 55 13.83 -0.88 8.20
CA ASN A 55 12.86 0.14 8.57
C ASN A 55 11.42 -0.39 8.45
N PHE A 56 10.62 -0.07 9.47
CA PHE A 56 9.18 -0.31 9.45
C PHE A 56 8.47 0.94 8.99
N TYR A 57 7.60 0.78 8.00
CA TYR A 57 6.77 1.88 7.52
C TYR A 57 5.29 1.53 7.61
N LEU A 58 4.50 2.49 8.11
CA LEU A 58 3.10 2.60 7.75
C LEU A 58 3.05 3.38 6.43
N CYS A 59 2.49 2.78 5.39
CA CYS A 59 2.21 3.45 4.13
C CYS A 59 0.70 3.61 3.93
N ILE A 60 0.27 4.86 3.72
CA ILE A 60 -1.09 5.19 3.30
C ILE A 60 -1.03 5.61 1.84
N THR A 61 -1.73 4.89 0.98
CA THR A 61 -1.84 5.22 -0.45
C THR A 61 -3.25 5.67 -0.78
N GLU A 62 -3.39 6.87 -1.34
CA GLU A 62 -4.65 7.37 -1.88
C GLU A 62 -4.58 7.37 -3.41
N MET A 63 -5.57 6.77 -4.05
CA MET A 63 -5.70 6.74 -5.50
C MET A 63 -7.03 7.37 -5.90
N ASN A 64 -6.97 8.44 -6.69
CA ASN A 64 -8.12 9.07 -7.31
C ASN A 64 -8.30 8.54 -8.74
N LEU A 65 -9.37 7.75 -8.94
CA LEU A 65 -9.68 7.08 -10.21
C LEU A 65 -10.21 8.02 -11.30
N THR A 66 -10.50 9.27 -10.97
CA THR A 66 -11.01 10.26 -11.94
C THR A 66 -9.90 11.17 -12.45
N THR A 67 -8.90 11.43 -11.61
CA THR A 67 -7.77 12.30 -11.95
C THR A 67 -6.49 11.52 -12.24
N ASP A 68 -6.53 10.19 -12.17
CA ASP A 68 -5.37 9.29 -12.24
C ASP A 68 -4.22 9.69 -11.30
N LYS A 69 -4.56 10.32 -10.15
CA LYS A 69 -3.58 10.76 -9.17
C LYS A 69 -3.40 9.66 -8.13
N LEU A 70 -2.15 9.31 -7.86
CA LEU A 70 -1.75 8.44 -6.77
C LEU A 70 -0.81 9.20 -5.83
N GLU A 71 -1.10 9.16 -4.54
CA GLU A 71 -0.27 9.76 -3.50
C GLU A 71 0.05 8.71 -2.43
N MET A 72 1.32 8.58 -2.08
CA MET A 72 1.80 7.66 -1.05
C MET A 72 2.45 8.46 0.07
N LYS A 73 2.01 8.21 1.30
CA LYS A 73 2.60 8.80 2.52
C LYS A 73 3.19 7.69 3.35
N PHE A 74 4.49 7.81 3.65
CA PHE A 74 5.23 6.87 4.45
C PHE A 74 5.51 7.47 5.82
N TYR A 75 5.18 6.72 6.86
CA TYR A 75 5.42 7.09 8.24
C TYR A 75 6.39 6.07 8.84
N SER A 76 7.61 6.52 9.14
CA SER A 76 8.56 5.72 9.92
C SER A 76 8.01 5.52 11.33
N VAL A 77 8.08 4.29 11.83
CA VAL A 77 7.73 3.98 13.22
C VAL A 77 8.98 3.91 14.13
N LYS A 78 10.15 4.21 13.57
CA LYS A 78 11.42 4.42 14.28
C LYS A 78 11.63 5.89 14.60
#